data_AF-A0AAE0CLT4-F1
#
_entry.id   AF-A0AAE0CLT4-F1
#
_cell.length_a   1.000
_cell.length_b   1.000
_cell.length_c   1.000
_cell.angle_alpha   90.00
_cell.angle_beta   90.00
_cell.angle_gamma   90.00
#
_symmetry.space_group_name_H-M   'P 1'
#
loop_
_entity.id
_entity.type
_entity.pdbx_description
1 polymer ?
#
loop_
_entity_poly.entity_id
_entity_poly.type
_entity_poly.pdbx_seq_one_letter_code
_entity_poly.pdbx_strand_id
1 'polypeptide(L)'
;MLDVSARYREGTGRSCQHQNNIAVEHYYHFNIFNDVIDFQLMELDTRFLDQTMELLALSSVLDPTNHFESFNIEDICTLANKFYPDDFIERELSDLKRQLQHFKNDVLVHQKFQNMSSLSELCHGLVETRKSHLFFLIDRLIRLVLTLLVSTASTEFVFSAM
;
A
#
# COMPACT_ATOMS: atom_id res chain seq x y z
N MET A 1 18.95 -40.96 5.14
CA MET A 1 20.35 -40.51 5.01
C MET A 1 21.01 -41.47 4.02
N LEU A 2 21.13 -41.07 2.76
CA LEU A 2 21.78 -41.86 1.71
C LEU A 2 23.23 -41.39 1.60
N ASP A 3 24.15 -42.30 1.92
CA ASP A 3 25.60 -42.14 1.84
C ASP A 3 26.03 -42.26 0.37
N VAL A 4 26.58 -41.17 -0.20
CA VAL A 4 27.04 -41.07 -1.58
C VAL A 4 28.58 -41.11 -1.58
N SER A 5 29.14 -42.21 -1.09
CA SER A 5 30.58 -42.44 -0.99
C SER A 5 31.13 -43.35 -2.11
N ALA A 6 30.57 -43.27 -3.33
CA ALA A 6 31.12 -43.95 -4.50
C ALA A 6 31.85 -42.97 -5.43
N ARG A 7 33.19 -42.99 -5.39
CA ARG A 7 34.05 -42.34 -6.39
C ARG A 7 34.12 -43.21 -7.63
N TYR A 8 33.39 -42.85 -8.69
CA TYR A 8 33.68 -43.31 -10.05
C TYR A 8 34.55 -42.26 -10.75
N ARG A 9 35.70 -42.67 -11.28
CA ARG A 9 36.68 -41.76 -11.90
C ARG A 9 37.13 -42.33 -13.24
N GLU A 10 36.64 -41.74 -14.32
CA GLU A 10 37.25 -41.60 -15.67
C GLU A 10 36.16 -41.01 -16.60
N GLY A 11 36.35 -40.00 -17.44
CA GLY A 11 37.50 -39.16 -17.79
C GLY A 11 36.99 -37.84 -18.39
N THR A 12 37.93 -36.92 -18.66
CA THR A 12 37.81 -35.71 -19.52
C THR A 12 36.58 -34.81 -19.35
N GLY A 13 36.73 -33.65 -18.69
CA GLY A 13 35.72 -32.58 -18.80
C GLY A 13 35.67 -31.54 -17.69
N ARG A 14 36.82 -31.04 -17.18
CA ARG A 14 36.80 -29.98 -16.14
C ARG A 14 36.24 -28.65 -16.64
N SER A 15 36.30 -28.38 -17.95
CA SER A 15 35.65 -27.21 -18.56
C SER A 15 34.14 -27.39 -18.70
N CYS A 16 33.68 -28.57 -19.13
CA CYS A 16 32.25 -28.84 -19.35
C CYS A 16 31.43 -28.80 -18.07
N GLN A 17 31.96 -29.29 -16.93
CA GLN A 17 31.25 -29.23 -15.65
C GLN A 17 31.11 -27.80 -15.11
N HIS A 18 32.13 -26.96 -15.26
CA HIS A 18 32.05 -25.56 -14.85
C HIS A 18 31.07 -24.78 -15.73
N GLN A 19 31.12 -25.02 -17.04
CA GLN A 19 30.22 -24.38 -18.01
C GLN A 19 28.77 -24.86 -17.87
N ASN A 20 28.54 -26.13 -17.53
CA ASN A 20 27.22 -26.66 -17.19
C ASN A 20 26.72 -26.12 -15.84
N ASN A 21 27.58 -25.99 -14.82
CA ASN A 21 27.19 -25.40 -13.55
C ASN A 21 26.83 -23.91 -13.71
N ILE A 22 27.61 -23.16 -14.49
CA ILE A 22 27.30 -21.76 -14.86
C ILE A 22 25.97 -21.70 -15.63
N ALA A 23 25.74 -22.60 -16.59
CA ALA A 23 24.49 -22.62 -17.36
C ALA A 23 23.27 -22.98 -16.50
N VAL A 24 23.40 -23.93 -15.57
CA VAL A 24 22.35 -24.32 -14.63
C VAL A 24 22.09 -23.21 -13.62
N GLU A 25 23.14 -22.61 -13.06
CA GLU A 25 23.03 -21.46 -12.15
C GLU A 25 22.32 -20.29 -12.83
N HIS A 26 22.71 -19.93 -14.07
CA HIS A 26 22.01 -18.90 -14.84
C HIS A 26 20.56 -19.28 -15.15
N TYR A 27 20.27 -20.55 -15.45
CA TYR A 27 18.90 -21.01 -15.68
C TYR A 27 18.01 -20.84 -14.44
N TYR A 28 18.50 -21.22 -13.25
CA TYR A 28 17.72 -21.07 -12.02
C TYR A 28 17.68 -19.62 -11.51
N HIS A 29 18.82 -18.92 -11.52
CA HIS A 29 18.95 -17.58 -10.95
C HIS A 29 18.38 -16.49 -11.85
N PHE A 30 18.49 -16.65 -13.18
CA PHE A 30 18.01 -15.65 -14.12
C PHE A 30 16.66 -16.04 -14.69
N ASN A 31 16.49 -17.24 -15.25
CA ASN A 31 15.22 -17.57 -15.91
C ASN A 31 14.13 -17.89 -14.89
N ILE A 32 14.33 -18.86 -13.99
CA ILE A 32 13.28 -19.22 -13.03
C ILE A 32 12.95 -18.07 -12.07
N PHE A 33 13.95 -17.34 -11.58
CA PHE A 33 13.70 -16.19 -10.71
C PHE A 33 12.94 -15.07 -11.41
N ASN A 34 13.31 -14.71 -12.65
CA ASN A 34 12.56 -13.71 -13.40
C ASN A 34 11.17 -14.22 -13.78
N ASP A 35 11.00 -15.50 -14.15
CA ASP A 35 9.69 -16.09 -14.41
C ASP A 35 8.78 -16.01 -13.16
N VAL A 36 9.35 -16.20 -11.96
CA VAL A 36 8.62 -16.05 -10.70
C VAL A 36 8.28 -14.59 -10.42
N ILE A 37 9.18 -13.65 -10.68
CA ILE A 37 8.91 -12.20 -10.56
C ILE A 37 7.81 -11.78 -11.54
N ASP A 38 7.93 -12.16 -12.80
CA ASP A 38 6.97 -11.82 -13.85
C ASP A 38 5.59 -12.42 -13.52
N PHE A 39 5.55 -13.65 -13.00
CA PHE A 39 4.31 -14.25 -12.52
C PHE A 39 3.72 -13.48 -11.34
N GLN A 40 4.52 -13.09 -10.35
CA GLN A 40 4.05 -12.32 -9.20
C GLN A 40 3.56 -10.92 -9.61
N LEU A 41 4.26 -10.25 -10.53
CA LEU A 41 3.85 -8.96 -11.08
C LEU A 41 2.54 -9.10 -11.86
N MET A 42 2.40 -10.14 -12.70
CA MET A 42 1.14 -10.41 -13.39
C MET A 42 0.00 -10.72 -12.41
N GLU A 43 0.27 -11.47 -11.34
CA GLU A 43 -0.72 -11.78 -10.30
C GLU A 43 -1.10 -10.53 -9.49
N LEU A 44 -0.18 -9.58 -9.31
CA LEU A 44 -0.46 -8.28 -8.69
C LEU A 44 -1.29 -7.40 -9.64
N ASP A 45 -0.90 -7.26 -10.90
CA ASP A 45 -1.62 -6.47 -11.91
C ASP A 45 -3.04 -7.03 -12.16
N THR A 46 -3.22 -8.34 -12.06
CA THR A 46 -4.55 -8.97 -12.21
C THR A 46 -5.40 -8.88 -10.95
N ARG A 47 -4.80 -8.86 -9.76
CA ARG A 47 -5.53 -8.75 -8.47
C ARG A 47 -5.83 -7.31 -8.06
N PHE A 48 -4.91 -6.39 -8.32
CA PHE A 48 -5.05 -4.96 -8.03
C PHE A 48 -5.25 -4.22 -9.33
N LEU A 49 -6.52 -4.10 -9.73
CA LEU A 49 -6.93 -3.25 -10.84
C LEU A 49 -6.31 -1.84 -10.70
N ASP A 50 -6.03 -1.18 -11.82
CA ASP A 50 -5.53 0.21 -11.86
C ASP A 50 -6.29 1.13 -10.89
N GLN A 51 -7.60 0.91 -10.77
CA GLN A 51 -8.47 1.66 -9.85
C GLN A 51 -8.15 1.44 -8.37
N THR A 52 -7.81 0.21 -7.96
CA THR A 52 -7.41 -0.11 -6.58
C THR A 52 -6.05 0.50 -6.25
N MET A 53 -5.10 0.43 -7.17
CA MET A 53 -3.80 1.08 -6.99
C MET A 53 -3.93 2.60 -6.89
N GLU A 54 -4.77 3.20 -7.74
CA GLU A 54 -5.05 4.64 -7.67
C GLU A 54 -5.75 5.03 -6.36
N LEU A 55 -6.70 4.22 -5.89
CA LEU A 55 -7.35 4.41 -4.58
C LEU A 55 -6.35 4.36 -3.42
N LEU A 56 -5.42 3.39 -3.42
CA LEU A 56 -4.38 3.29 -2.41
C LEU A 56 -3.41 4.49 -2.48
N ALA A 57 -3.00 4.88 -3.68
CA ALA A 57 -2.14 6.04 -3.89
C ALA A 57 -2.81 7.33 -3.38
N LEU A 58 -4.08 7.56 -3.72
CA LEU A 58 -4.84 8.71 -3.22
C LEU A 58 -5.20 8.60 -1.74
N SER A 59 -5.24 7.40 -1.16
CA SER A 59 -5.40 7.24 0.30
C SER A 59 -4.11 7.59 1.05
N SER A 60 -2.94 7.37 0.43
CA SER A 60 -1.64 7.66 1.05
C SER A 60 -1.38 9.15 1.31
N VAL A 61 -2.07 10.06 0.60
CA VAL A 61 -1.96 11.51 0.85
C VAL A 61 -2.62 11.96 2.15
N LEU A 62 -3.36 11.08 2.83
CA LEU A 62 -3.89 11.33 4.18
C LEU A 62 -2.91 10.89 5.29
N ASP A 63 -1.78 10.27 4.93
CA ASP A 63 -0.82 9.73 5.89
C ASP A 63 -0.25 10.83 6.81
N PRO A 64 -0.40 10.73 8.15
CA PRO A 64 0.14 11.72 9.06
C PRO A 64 1.64 11.60 9.30
N THR A 65 2.31 10.55 8.79
CA THR A 65 3.76 10.38 8.97
C THR A 65 4.55 11.57 8.39
N ASN A 66 5.77 11.75 8.90
CA ASN A 66 6.66 12.84 8.46
C ASN A 66 6.01 14.23 8.46
N HIS A 67 5.15 14.52 9.43
CA HIS A 67 4.44 15.81 9.54
C HIS A 67 3.51 16.07 8.33
N PHE A 68 2.83 15.02 7.85
CA PHE A 68 1.92 15.07 6.71
C PHE A 68 2.61 15.51 5.41
N GLU A 69 3.80 14.95 5.14
CA GLU A 69 4.62 15.28 3.96
C GLU A 69 3.87 15.06 2.64
N SER A 70 3.05 14.01 2.56
CA SER A 70 2.27 13.64 1.38
C SER A 70 0.96 14.42 1.21
N PHE A 71 0.61 15.32 2.14
CA PHE A 71 -0.70 15.97 2.17
C PHE A 71 -0.95 16.86 0.96
N ASN A 72 -1.90 16.44 0.12
CA ASN A 72 -2.32 17.17 -1.07
C ASN A 72 -3.85 17.32 -1.13
N ILE A 73 -4.31 18.57 -1.15
CA ILE A 73 -5.73 18.90 -1.11
C ILE A 73 -6.46 18.42 -2.38
N GLU A 74 -5.86 18.55 -3.55
CA GLU A 74 -6.51 18.16 -4.81
C GLU A 74 -6.61 16.64 -4.91
N ASP A 75 -5.59 15.91 -4.48
CA ASP A 75 -5.60 14.45 -4.45
C ASP A 75 -6.63 13.92 -3.45
N ILE A 76 -6.75 14.54 -2.27
CA ILE A 76 -7.80 14.21 -1.28
C ILE A 76 -9.20 14.51 -1.83
N CYS A 77 -9.39 15.63 -2.53
CA CYS A 77 -10.67 15.91 -3.19
C CYS A 77 -10.98 14.89 -4.30
N THR A 78 -9.95 14.47 -5.04
CA THR A 78 -10.07 13.45 -6.09
C THR A 78 -10.45 12.10 -5.49
N LEU A 79 -9.86 11.72 -4.35
CA LEU A 79 -10.22 10.52 -3.60
C LEU A 79 -11.72 10.51 -3.27
N ALA A 80 -12.20 11.59 -2.65
CA ALA A 80 -13.60 11.70 -2.24
C ALA A 80 -14.56 11.65 -3.45
N ASN A 81 -14.27 12.41 -4.50
CA ASN A 81 -15.12 12.48 -5.68
C ASN A 81 -15.14 11.19 -6.50
N LYS A 82 -13.99 10.54 -6.68
CA LYS A 82 -13.85 9.40 -7.58
C LYS A 82 -14.22 8.07 -6.92
N PHE A 83 -13.86 7.89 -5.65
CA PHE A 83 -13.99 6.60 -4.97
C PHE A 83 -15.10 6.56 -3.91
N TYR A 84 -15.63 7.71 -3.51
CA TYR A 84 -16.75 7.80 -2.56
C TYR A 84 -17.90 8.71 -3.07
N PRO A 85 -18.38 8.52 -4.32
CA PRO A 85 -19.40 9.39 -4.91
C PRO A 85 -20.75 9.32 -4.19
N ASP A 86 -21.07 8.19 -3.55
CA ASP A 86 -22.31 8.01 -2.79
C ASP A 86 -22.23 8.65 -1.39
N ASP A 87 -21.02 8.82 -0.86
CA ASP A 87 -20.80 9.42 0.46
C ASP A 87 -20.59 10.94 0.41
N PHE A 88 -20.28 11.52 -0.76
CA PHE A 88 -20.02 12.95 -0.93
C PHE A 88 -20.86 13.56 -2.04
N ILE A 89 -21.75 14.49 -1.69
CA ILE A 89 -22.45 15.31 -2.68
C ILE A 89 -21.56 16.46 -3.19
N GLU A 90 -21.84 17.00 -4.38
CA GLU A 90 -21.05 18.06 -5.03
C GLU A 90 -20.81 19.29 -4.12
N ARG A 91 -21.83 19.69 -3.35
CA ARG A 91 -21.70 20.77 -2.37
C ARG A 91 -20.71 20.43 -1.25
N GLU A 92 -20.74 19.21 -0.75
CA GLU A 92 -19.82 18.73 0.29
C GLU A 92 -18.38 18.64 -0.23
N LEU A 93 -18.15 18.37 -1.51
CA LEU A 93 -16.78 18.39 -2.08
C LEU A 93 -16.16 19.79 -2.03
N SER A 94 -16.96 20.83 -2.31
CA SER A 94 -16.51 22.22 -2.16
C SER A 94 -16.23 22.57 -0.70
N ASP A 95 -17.08 22.09 0.22
CA ASP A 95 -16.89 22.27 1.65
C ASP A 95 -15.70 21.49 2.21
N LEU A 96 -15.43 20.29 1.68
CA LEU A 96 -14.28 19.46 2.00
C LEU A 96 -12.99 20.21 1.64
N LYS A 97 -12.92 20.76 0.41
CA LYS A 97 -11.79 21.58 -0.03
C LYS A 97 -11.53 22.75 0.92
N ARG A 98 -12.59 23.44 1.35
CA ARG A 98 -12.49 24.53 2.34
C ARG A 98 -12.02 24.02 3.70
N GLN A 99 -12.57 22.91 4.21
CA GLN A 99 -12.12 22.30 5.47
C GLN A 99 -10.64 21.91 5.41
N LEU A 100 -10.16 21.34 4.30
CA LEU A 100 -8.76 20.95 4.11
C LEU A 100 -7.80 22.15 4.17
N GLN A 101 -8.20 23.30 3.62
CA GLN A 101 -7.42 24.54 3.74
C GLN A 101 -7.29 24.99 5.21
N HIS A 102 -8.34 24.87 6.00
CA HIS A 102 -8.30 25.19 7.43
C HIS A 102 -7.54 24.13 8.24
N PHE A 103 -7.70 22.85 7.88
CA PHE A 103 -7.00 21.73 8.50
C PHE A 103 -5.48 21.89 8.42
N LYS A 104 -4.98 22.36 7.27
CA LYS A 104 -3.57 22.69 7.06
C LYS A 104 -3.01 23.66 8.11
N ASN A 105 -3.82 24.61 8.55
CA ASN A 105 -3.39 25.67 9.47
C ASN A 105 -3.64 25.36 10.94
N ASP A 106 -4.56 24.45 11.27
CA ASP A 106 -4.94 24.13 12.65
C ASP A 106 -4.43 22.77 13.11
N VAL A 107 -4.46 21.75 12.25
CA VAL A 107 -4.08 20.38 12.63
C VAL A 107 -2.61 20.10 12.34
N LEU A 108 -2.11 20.46 11.15
CA LEU A 108 -0.74 20.13 10.76
C LEU A 108 0.34 20.84 11.57
N VAL A 109 0.00 21.94 12.24
CA VAL A 109 0.93 22.70 13.11
C VAL A 109 0.76 22.36 14.60
N HIS A 110 -0.28 21.61 14.95
CA HIS A 110 -0.63 21.37 16.34
C HIS A 110 0.21 20.22 16.89
N GLN A 111 0.88 20.44 18.04
CA GLN A 111 1.87 19.52 18.60
C GLN A 111 1.35 18.08 18.78
N LYS A 112 0.07 17.92 19.14
CA LYS A 112 -0.57 16.62 19.30
C LYS A 112 -0.57 15.73 18.04
N PHE A 113 -0.50 16.34 16.85
CA PHE A 113 -0.58 15.62 15.57
C PHE A 113 0.78 15.37 14.91
N GLN A 114 1.89 15.84 15.50
CA GLN A 114 3.22 15.80 14.87
C GLN A 114 3.86 14.40 14.83
N ASN A 115 3.47 13.52 15.75
CA ASN A 115 4.10 12.20 15.94
C ASN A 115 3.12 11.06 15.69
N MET A 116 2.14 11.27 14.81
CA MET A 116 1.18 10.23 14.44
C MET A 116 1.77 9.34 13.36
N SER A 117 1.66 8.03 13.58
CA SER A 117 2.22 6.99 12.73
C SER A 117 1.18 6.30 11.85
N SER A 118 -0.11 6.58 12.06
CA SER A 118 -1.19 5.94 11.31
C SER A 118 -2.45 6.81 11.23
N LEU A 119 -3.28 6.51 10.22
CA LEU A 119 -4.62 7.10 10.06
C LEU A 119 -5.54 6.83 11.26
N SER A 120 -5.37 5.69 11.94
CA SER A 120 -6.15 5.35 13.13
C SER A 120 -5.84 6.31 14.28
N GLU A 121 -4.55 6.59 14.53
CA GLU A 121 -4.12 7.58 15.52
C GLU A 121 -4.60 8.99 15.17
N LEU A 122 -4.58 9.35 13.88
CA LEU A 122 -5.14 10.61 13.40
C LEU A 122 -6.63 10.74 13.71
N CYS A 123 -7.42 9.73 13.35
CA CYS A 123 -8.85 9.71 13.62
C CYS A 123 -9.14 9.82 15.13
N HIS A 124 -8.41 9.07 15.95
CA HIS A 124 -8.52 9.16 17.41
C HIS A 124 -8.17 10.57 17.93
N GLY A 125 -7.07 11.15 17.48
CA GLY A 125 -6.63 12.48 17.88
C GLY A 125 -7.63 13.59 17.50
N LEU A 126 -8.28 13.47 16.34
CA LEU A 126 -9.35 14.39 15.93
C LEU A 126 -10.55 14.33 16.87
N VAL A 127 -10.94 13.14 17.32
CA VAL A 127 -12.03 12.95 18.28
C VAL A 127 -11.67 13.54 19.64
N GLU A 128 -10.49 13.20 20.17
CA GLU A 128 -10.06 13.67 21.48
C GLU A 128 -9.94 15.19 21.56
N THR A 129 -9.50 15.83 20.48
CA THR A 129 -9.39 17.29 20.38
C THR A 129 -10.70 17.97 20.02
N ARG A 130 -11.78 17.21 19.84
CA ARG A 130 -13.09 17.66 19.34
C ARG A 130 -13.04 18.31 17.95
N LYS A 131 -11.91 18.16 17.25
CA LYS A 131 -11.70 18.64 15.88
C LYS A 131 -12.45 17.81 14.85
N SER A 132 -12.87 16.58 15.18
CA SER A 132 -13.75 15.77 14.35
C SER A 132 -15.07 16.47 14.02
N HIS A 133 -15.61 17.32 14.91
CA HIS A 133 -16.81 18.11 14.62
C HIS A 133 -16.53 19.31 13.70
N LEU A 134 -15.35 19.92 13.82
CA LEU A 134 -14.93 21.05 12.99
C LEU A 134 -14.56 20.61 11.57
N PHE A 135 -13.93 19.45 11.47
CA PHE A 135 -13.44 18.84 10.23
C PHE A 135 -14.22 17.57 9.89
N PHE A 136 -15.55 17.61 10.01
CA PHE A 136 -16.40 16.42 9.90
C PHE A 136 -16.34 15.71 8.54
N LEU A 137 -16.06 16.44 7.46
CA LEU A 137 -15.92 15.83 6.13
C LEU A 137 -14.59 15.09 6.00
N ILE A 138 -13.54 15.62 6.61
CA ILE A 138 -12.21 14.98 6.66
C ILE A 138 -12.28 13.74 7.57
N ASP A 139 -12.90 13.85 8.75
CA ASP A 139 -13.12 12.72 9.66
C ASP A 139 -13.93 11.61 8.99
N ARG A 140 -15.00 11.96 8.24
CA ARG A 140 -15.77 11.01 7.44
C ARG A 140 -14.90 10.30 6.40
N LEU A 141 -14.11 11.05 5.63
CA LEU A 141 -13.24 10.47 4.59
C LEU A 141 -12.21 9.50 5.18
N ILE A 142 -11.56 9.87 6.29
CA ILE A 142 -10.59 9.00 6.97
C ILE A 142 -11.25 7.71 7.43
N ARG A 143 -12.48 7.76 7.97
CA ARG A 143 -13.22 6.56 8.40
C ARG A 143 -13.58 5.65 7.23
N LEU A 144 -13.94 6.21 6.08
CA LEU A 144 -14.24 5.44 4.87
C LEU A 144 -12.98 4.70 4.39
N VAL A 145 -11.85 5.39 4.31
CA VAL A 145 -10.55 4.80 3.96
C VAL A 145 -10.16 3.69 4.94
N LEU A 146 -10.29 3.93 6.25
CA LEU A 146 -10.00 2.91 7.27
C LEU A 146 -10.91 1.67 7.15
N THR A 147 -12.20 1.87 6.86
CA THR A 147 -13.17 0.78 6.70
C THR A 147 -12.84 -0.09 5.48
N LEU A 148 -12.42 0.55 4.39
CA LEU A 148 -11.96 -0.14 3.20
C LEU A 148 -10.71 -0.98 3.47
N LEU A 149 -9.68 -0.39 4.11
CA LEU A 149 -8.42 -1.08 4.41
C LEU A 149 -8.63 -2.31 5.31
N VAL A 150 -9.57 -2.24 6.27
CA VAL A 150 -9.95 -3.38 7.10
C VAL A 150 -10.65 -4.47 6.29
N SER A 151 -11.47 -4.08 5.31
CA SER A 151 -12.20 -5.02 4.45
C SER A 151 -11.26 -5.74 3.47
N THR A 152 -10.27 -5.04 2.90
CA THR A 152 -9.27 -5.65 2.01
C THR A 152 -8.33 -6.62 2.75
N ALA A 153 -7.90 -6.27 3.96
CA ALA A 153 -7.10 -7.17 4.79
C ALA A 153 -7.85 -8.46 5.16
N SER A 154 -9.17 -8.38 5.31
CA SER A 154 -10.01 -9.54 5.66
C SER A 154 -10.21 -10.50 4.48
N THR A 155 -10.21 -10.02 3.24
CA THR A 155 -10.30 -10.89 2.05
C THR A 155 -9.04 -11.72 1.83
N GLU A 156 -7.85 -11.23 2.20
CA GLU A 156 -6.60 -11.99 2.07
C GLU A 156 -6.47 -13.10 3.13
N PHE A 157 -7.04 -12.92 4.32
CA PHE A 157 -6.93 -13.89 5.40
C PHE A 157 -7.72 -15.18 5.16
N VAL A 158 -8.80 -15.12 4.37
CA VAL A 158 -9.65 -16.29 4.08
C VAL A 158 -9.03 -17.21 3.03
N PHE A 159 -8.16 -16.69 2.15
CA PHE A 159 -7.54 -17.49 1.08
C PHE A 159 -6.17 -18.08 1.43
N SER A 160 -5.47 -17.57 2.46
CA SER A 160 -4.21 -18.17 2.94
C SER A 160 -4.42 -19.43 3.80
N ALA A 161 -5.67 -19.70 4.20
CA ALA A 161 -6.05 -20.88 4.97
C ALA A 161 -6.58 -22.05 4.12
N MET A 162 -6.56 -21.93 2.78
CA MET A 162 -6.94 -23.00 1.84
C MET A 162 -5.73 -23.68 1.21
#